data_AF-A0A2N6FVJ5-F1
#
_entry.id   AF-A0A2N6FVJ5-F1
#
_cell.length_a   1.000
_cell.length_b   1.000
_cell.length_c   1.000
_cell.angle_alpha   90.00
_cell.angle_beta   90.00
_cell.angle_gamma   90.00
#
_symmetry.space_group_name_H-M   'P 1'
#
loop_
_entity.id
_entity.type
_entity.pdbx_description
1 polymer ?
#
loop_
_entity_poly.entity_id
_entity_poly.type
_entity_poly.pdbx_seq_one_letter_code
_entity_poly.pdbx_strand_id
1 'polypeptide(L)'
;MKDNQAFNEMMVHTPLCTHKEAKNVLIIGTVNDNLKKEASKHTGNIEFGDASLLTSKNEKNIDAIILTDVKVDELLMANIERVLNDDGILSFSTSSFSNDENRLKSDLELVGKNFWIAMPFKFGHDTAVLASKKYHPTADIVLQRSDLLDDLEYYSTEIHHASFVFPAAQHKALNGIAKR
;
A
#
# COMPACT_ATOMS: atom_id res chain seq x y z
N MET A 1 12.40 17.68 2.40
CA MET A 1 11.73 16.63 1.62
C MET A 1 12.80 15.63 1.26
N LYS A 2 12.85 14.45 1.88
CA LYS A 2 13.69 13.38 1.33
C LYS A 2 12.94 12.89 0.11
N ASP A 3 13.37 13.29 -1.08
CA ASP A 3 13.06 12.57 -2.31
C ASP A 3 13.65 11.16 -2.14
N ASN A 4 12.89 10.30 -1.48
CA ASN A 4 13.32 8.93 -1.23
C ASN A 4 12.79 8.10 -2.38
N GLN A 5 13.65 7.84 -3.38
CA GLN A 5 13.26 7.06 -4.54
C GLN A 5 12.73 5.67 -4.15
N ALA A 6 13.29 5.07 -3.10
CA ALA A 6 12.77 3.83 -2.52
C ALA A 6 11.31 3.95 -2.06
N PHE A 7 10.93 5.11 -1.49
CA PHE A 7 9.55 5.36 -1.08
C PHE A 7 8.62 5.49 -2.28
N ASN A 8 9.00 6.28 -3.28
CA ASN A 8 8.21 6.49 -4.49
C ASN A 8 7.93 5.16 -5.20
N GLU A 9 8.97 4.35 -5.39
CA GLU A 9 8.87 3.06 -6.08
C GLU A 9 8.08 2.03 -5.25
N MET A 10 8.43 1.83 -3.97
CA MET A 10 7.79 0.78 -3.16
C MET A 10 6.32 1.10 -2.87
N MET A 11 5.97 2.35 -2.61
CA MET A 11 4.57 2.72 -2.34
C MET A 11 3.66 2.53 -3.54
N VAL A 12 4.18 2.72 -4.75
CA VAL A 12 3.42 2.57 -6.00
C VAL A 12 3.42 1.13 -6.48
N HIS A 13 4.60 0.52 -6.70
CA HIS A 13 4.69 -0.77 -7.37
C HIS A 13 4.25 -1.94 -6.48
N THR A 14 4.36 -1.85 -5.16
CA THR A 14 3.92 -2.94 -4.27
C THR A 14 2.41 -3.22 -4.39
N PRO A 15 1.51 -2.26 -4.15
CA PRO A 15 0.07 -2.49 -4.33
C PRO A 15 -0.31 -2.70 -5.80
N LEU A 16 0.27 -1.94 -6.73
CA LEU A 16 -0.12 -2.02 -8.14
C LEU A 16 0.40 -3.28 -8.84
N CYS A 17 1.48 -3.90 -8.39
CA CYS A 17 1.88 -5.23 -8.88
C CYS A 17 1.17 -6.38 -8.14
N THR A 18 0.48 -6.12 -7.03
CA THR A 18 -0.34 -7.13 -6.33
C THR A 18 -1.74 -7.21 -6.91
N HIS A 19 -2.37 -6.08 -7.24
CA HIS A 19 -3.72 -6.08 -7.80
C HIS A 19 -3.72 -6.60 -9.25
N LYS A 20 -4.55 -7.59 -9.60
CA LYS A 20 -4.52 -8.19 -10.94
C LYS A 20 -4.78 -7.20 -12.08
N GLU A 21 -5.79 -6.34 -11.95
CA GLU A 21 -6.15 -5.33 -12.96
C GLU A 21 -6.56 -4.00 -12.32
N ALA A 22 -5.61 -3.26 -11.74
CA ALA A 22 -5.95 -1.95 -11.16
C ALA A 22 -6.16 -0.92 -12.28
N LYS A 23 -7.40 -0.46 -12.48
CA LYS A 23 -7.77 0.52 -13.52
C LYS A 23 -8.04 1.89 -12.94
N ASN A 24 -8.69 1.97 -11.79
CA ASN A 24 -8.97 3.23 -11.08
C ASN A 24 -8.15 3.27 -9.80
N VAL A 25 -7.14 4.13 -9.77
CA VAL A 25 -6.20 4.26 -8.64
C VAL A 25 -6.28 5.65 -8.05
N LEU A 26 -6.36 5.73 -6.72
CA LEU A 26 -6.25 6.99 -5.99
C LEU A 26 -4.95 7.02 -5.19
N ILE A 27 -4.19 8.09 -5.36
CA ILE A 27 -3.01 8.37 -4.55
C ILE A 27 -3.27 9.64 -3.75
N ILE A 28 -3.32 9.50 -2.43
CA ILE A 28 -3.78 10.54 -1.52
C ILE A 28 -2.66 10.93 -0.54
N GLY A 29 -2.41 12.23 -0.43
CA GLY A 29 -1.41 12.82 0.46
C GLY A 29 -0.35 13.63 -0.29
N THR A 30 0.85 13.70 0.26
CA THR A 30 2.01 14.36 -0.36
C THR A 30 2.52 13.57 -1.57
N VAL A 31 2.41 14.17 -2.74
CA VAL A 31 2.83 13.60 -4.03
C VAL A 31 3.91 14.48 -4.67
N ASN A 32 5.08 13.91 -4.96
CA ASN A 32 6.16 14.54 -5.73
C ASN A 32 6.16 14.07 -7.19
N ASP A 33 7.01 14.66 -8.03
CA ASP A 33 7.09 14.32 -9.46
C ASP A 33 7.65 12.92 -9.70
N ASN A 34 8.55 12.44 -8.84
CA ASN A 34 9.09 11.09 -8.92
C ASN A 34 8.00 10.03 -8.66
N LEU A 35 7.15 10.20 -7.65
CA LEU A 35 6.02 9.31 -7.40
C LEU A 35 5.03 9.31 -8.57
N LYS A 36 4.76 10.47 -9.17
CA LYS A 36 3.93 10.54 -10.39
C LYS A 36 4.58 9.79 -11.55
N LYS A 37 5.90 9.89 -11.71
CA LYS A 37 6.65 9.14 -12.73
C LYS A 37 6.50 7.64 -12.51
N GLU A 38 6.69 7.14 -11.30
CA GLU A 38 6.51 5.72 -10.98
C GLU A 38 5.07 5.26 -11.20
N ALA A 39 4.09 6.08 -10.80
CA ALA A 39 2.68 5.79 -11.03
C ALA A 39 2.35 5.70 -12.53
N SER A 40 2.93 6.57 -13.36
CA SER A 40 2.70 6.58 -14.81
C SER A 40 3.22 5.35 -15.55
N LYS A 41 4.07 4.53 -14.91
CA LYS A 41 4.51 3.23 -15.45
C LYS A 41 3.40 2.17 -15.41
N HIS A 42 2.31 2.42 -14.68
CA HIS A 42 1.16 1.52 -14.61
C HIS A 42 0.03 1.98 -15.52
N THR A 43 -0.66 1.02 -16.12
CA THR A 43 -1.84 1.28 -16.94
C THR A 43 -3.05 1.58 -16.06
N GLY A 44 -3.79 2.65 -16.35
CA GLY A 44 -5.03 2.97 -15.64
C GLY A 44 -5.25 4.47 -15.53
N ASN A 45 -6.40 4.84 -14.97
CA ASN A 45 -6.70 6.17 -14.50
C ASN A 45 -6.16 6.34 -13.07
N ILE A 46 -5.07 7.09 -12.94
CA ILE A 46 -4.44 7.40 -11.66
C ILE A 46 -4.72 8.86 -11.33
N GLU A 47 -5.41 9.07 -10.22
CA GLU A 47 -5.78 10.39 -9.74
C GLU A 47 -5.09 10.70 -8.41
N PHE A 48 -4.61 11.93 -8.29
CA PHE A 48 -3.85 12.41 -7.15
C PHE A 48 -4.64 13.50 -6.42
N GLY A 49 -4.62 13.49 -5.10
CA GLY A 49 -5.23 14.56 -4.31
C GLY A 49 -5.19 14.32 -2.82
N ASP A 50 -6.19 14.83 -2.12
CA ASP A 50 -6.33 14.69 -0.67
C ASP A 50 -7.50 13.76 -0.29
N ALA A 51 -7.71 13.57 1.01
CA ALA A 51 -8.76 12.69 1.53
C ALA A 51 -10.18 13.13 1.13
N SER A 52 -10.39 14.39 0.72
CA SER A 52 -11.71 14.86 0.25
C SER A 52 -12.12 14.20 -1.06
N LEU A 53 -11.19 13.67 -1.86
CA LEU A 53 -11.54 12.92 -3.06
C LEU A 53 -12.42 11.70 -2.72
N LEU A 54 -12.19 11.05 -1.58
CA LEU A 54 -12.95 9.86 -1.15
C LEU A 54 -14.43 10.15 -0.93
N THR A 55 -14.82 11.39 -0.61
CA THR A 55 -16.25 11.75 -0.43
C THR A 55 -16.94 12.00 -1.77
N SER A 56 -16.18 12.39 -2.80
CA SER A 56 -16.70 12.69 -4.15
C SER A 56 -16.80 11.46 -5.06
N LYS A 57 -16.18 10.33 -4.71
CA LYS A 57 -16.22 9.12 -5.55
C LYS A 57 -17.50 8.31 -5.35
N ASN A 58 -17.89 7.68 -6.46
CA ASN A 58 -18.92 6.65 -6.50
C ASN A 58 -18.53 5.45 -5.64
N GLU A 59 -19.55 4.75 -5.15
CA GLU A 59 -19.36 3.50 -4.42
C GLU A 59 -18.75 2.44 -5.33
N LYS A 60 -17.87 1.60 -4.77
CA LYS A 60 -17.29 0.43 -5.47
C LYS A 60 -16.79 0.77 -6.88
N ASN A 61 -15.87 1.72 -6.96
CA ASN A 61 -15.29 2.16 -8.22
C ASN A 61 -13.76 2.24 -8.22
N ILE A 62 -13.11 2.11 -7.06
CA ILE A 62 -11.66 2.26 -6.93
C ILE A 62 -11.02 0.89 -6.70
N ASP A 63 -9.99 0.57 -7.48
CA ASP A 63 -9.26 -0.71 -7.41
C ASP A 63 -8.11 -0.64 -6.41
N ALA A 64 -7.42 0.50 -6.34
CA ALA A 64 -6.32 0.69 -5.42
C ALA A 64 -6.32 2.10 -4.81
N ILE A 65 -6.12 2.18 -3.50
CA ILE A 65 -5.93 3.44 -2.77
C ILE A 65 -4.55 3.40 -2.12
N ILE A 66 -3.75 4.43 -2.35
CA ILE A 66 -2.39 4.56 -1.83
C ILE A 66 -2.32 5.84 -1.01
N LEU A 67 -2.03 5.74 0.28
CA LEU A 67 -1.89 6.89 1.19
C LEU A 67 -0.40 7.10 1.53
N THR A 68 0.16 8.23 1.13
CA THR A 68 1.60 8.49 1.30
C THR A 68 1.96 8.87 2.72
N ASP A 69 1.18 9.74 3.34
CA ASP A 69 1.46 10.35 4.65
C ASP A 69 0.17 10.68 5.42
N VAL A 70 -0.97 10.19 4.94
CA VAL A 70 -2.27 10.37 5.58
C VAL A 70 -2.49 9.28 6.63
N LYS A 71 -2.84 9.71 7.85
CA LYS A 71 -3.19 8.80 8.94
C LYS A 71 -4.53 8.14 8.66
N VAL A 72 -4.59 6.82 8.82
CA VAL A 72 -5.84 6.07 8.76
C VAL A 72 -6.53 6.12 10.13
N ASP A 73 -7.76 6.62 10.14
CA ASP A 73 -8.68 6.57 11.28
C ASP A 73 -10.00 5.91 10.87
N GLU A 74 -10.92 5.71 11.82
CA GLU A 74 -12.18 5.01 11.55
C GLU A 74 -13.06 5.74 10.52
N LEU A 75 -13.02 7.08 10.49
CA LEU A 75 -13.78 7.88 9.53
C LEU A 75 -13.22 7.72 8.11
N LEU A 76 -11.90 7.80 7.97
CA LEU A 76 -11.24 7.60 6.69
C LEU A 76 -11.43 6.16 6.20
N MET A 77 -11.33 5.19 7.10
CA MET A 77 -11.55 3.77 6.78
C MET A 77 -12.97 3.52 6.26
N ALA A 78 -13.99 4.10 6.90
CA ALA A 78 -15.37 4.00 6.42
C ALA A 78 -15.54 4.57 5.00
N ASN A 79 -14.89 5.71 4.69
CA ASN A 79 -14.91 6.28 3.35
C ASN A 79 -14.18 5.39 2.33
N ILE A 80 -13.02 4.84 2.70
CA ILE A 80 -12.24 3.92 1.87
C ILE A 80 -13.09 2.69 1.53
N GLU A 81 -13.75 2.06 2.50
CA GLU A 81 -14.55 0.86 2.27
C GLU A 81 -15.74 1.09 1.33
N ARG A 82 -16.33 2.28 1.40
CA ARG A 82 -17.45 2.68 0.55
C ARG A 82 -17.03 2.75 -0.92
N VAL A 83 -15.86 3.34 -1.20
CA VAL A 83 -15.40 3.60 -2.59
C VAL A 83 -14.56 2.47 -3.18
N LEU A 84 -13.90 1.68 -2.33
CA LEU A 84 -13.01 0.60 -2.74
C LEU A 84 -13.81 -0.63 -3.19
N ASN A 85 -13.43 -1.17 -4.34
CA ASN A 85 -13.95 -2.41 -4.91
C ASN A 85 -13.83 -3.58 -3.93
N ASP A 86 -14.64 -4.61 -4.16
CA ASP A 86 -14.65 -5.79 -3.30
C ASP A 86 -13.35 -6.60 -3.37
N ASP A 87 -12.60 -6.47 -4.46
CA ASP A 87 -11.24 -6.99 -4.59
C ASP A 87 -10.15 -5.91 -4.49
N GLY A 88 -10.49 -4.69 -4.10
CA GLY A 88 -9.54 -3.59 -4.06
C GLY A 88 -8.45 -3.74 -3.00
N ILE A 89 -7.39 -2.94 -3.16
CA ILE A 89 -6.24 -2.88 -2.26
C ILE A 89 -6.12 -1.48 -1.65
N LEU A 90 -5.81 -1.43 -0.37
CA LEU A 90 -5.37 -0.24 0.34
C LEU A 90 -3.88 -0.40 0.67
N SER A 91 -3.08 0.63 0.40
CA SER A 91 -1.69 0.73 0.84
C SER A 91 -1.47 2.05 1.56
N PHE A 92 -0.78 2.06 2.69
CA PHE A 92 -0.50 3.30 3.40
C PHE A 92 0.79 3.26 4.21
N SER A 93 1.47 4.40 4.30
CA SER A 93 2.67 4.56 5.12
C SER A 93 2.34 4.62 6.62
N THR A 94 3.17 4.00 7.44
CA THR A 94 3.05 4.00 8.91
C THR A 94 4.42 4.04 9.60
N SER A 95 4.43 4.08 10.93
CA SER A 95 5.66 3.98 11.71
C SER A 95 6.27 2.58 11.60
N SER A 96 7.59 2.52 11.51
CA SER A 96 8.30 1.26 11.61
C SER A 96 8.19 0.65 13.01
N PHE A 97 8.27 -0.69 13.09
CA PHE A 97 8.20 -1.43 14.34
C PHE A 97 9.20 -0.92 15.39
N SER A 98 10.43 -0.58 14.96
CA SER A 98 11.48 -0.09 15.87
C SER A 98 11.26 1.34 16.36
N ASN A 99 10.50 2.15 15.62
CA ASN A 99 10.25 3.54 15.97
C ASN A 99 8.99 3.67 16.85
N ASP A 100 7.90 3.02 16.45
CA ASP A 100 6.63 3.02 17.18
C ASP A 100 5.84 1.74 16.88
N GLU A 101 6.13 0.69 17.64
CA GLU A 101 5.46 -0.60 17.55
C GLU A 101 3.95 -0.50 17.81
N ASN A 102 3.53 0.36 18.75
CA ASN A 102 2.13 0.48 19.13
C ASN A 102 1.30 1.08 18.00
N ARG A 103 1.83 2.08 17.30
CA ARG A 103 1.18 2.64 16.11
C ARG A 103 1.03 1.60 15.01
N LEU A 104 2.10 0.87 14.67
CA LEU A 104 2.04 -0.18 13.65
C LEU A 104 0.99 -1.24 13.97
N LYS A 105 0.95 -1.71 15.23
CA LYS A 105 -0.05 -2.69 15.68
C LYS A 105 -1.46 -2.13 15.60
N SER A 106 -1.68 -0.89 16.07
CA SER A 106 -2.99 -0.25 16.03
C SER A 106 -3.51 -0.07 14.60
N ASP A 107 -2.62 0.33 13.68
CA ASP A 107 -2.96 0.48 12.26
C ASP A 107 -3.32 -0.87 11.62
N LEU A 108 -2.56 -1.94 11.93
CA LEU A 108 -2.86 -3.30 11.46
C LEU A 108 -4.18 -3.84 12.03
N GLU A 109 -4.47 -3.61 13.30
CA GLU A 109 -5.74 -4.00 13.92
C GLU A 109 -6.91 -3.25 13.30
N LEU A 110 -6.76 -1.94 13.06
CA LEU A 110 -7.79 -1.10 12.45
C LEU A 110 -8.17 -1.62 11.07
N VAL A 111 -7.21 -1.77 10.15
CA VAL A 111 -7.49 -2.28 8.80
C VAL A 111 -7.86 -3.77 8.83
N GLY A 112 -7.32 -4.52 9.77
CA GLY A 112 -7.65 -5.92 10.00
C GLY A 112 -9.12 -6.15 10.33
N LYS A 113 -9.88 -5.15 10.82
CA LYS A 113 -11.33 -5.31 11.05
C LYS A 113 -12.11 -5.60 9.76
N ASN A 114 -11.69 -5.01 8.63
CA ASN A 114 -12.46 -4.97 7.39
C ASN A 114 -11.76 -5.66 6.21
N PHE A 115 -10.45 -5.89 6.31
CA PHE A 115 -9.67 -6.62 5.32
C PHE A 115 -9.29 -8.02 5.81
N TRP A 116 -9.24 -8.98 4.88
CA TRP A 116 -8.81 -10.35 5.16
C TRP A 116 -7.29 -10.47 5.22
N ILE A 117 -6.60 -9.60 4.49
CA ILE A 117 -5.14 -9.52 4.42
C ILE A 117 -4.76 -8.12 4.88
N ALA A 118 -3.81 -8.05 5.81
CA ALA A 118 -3.27 -6.83 6.38
C ALA A 118 -1.80 -7.11 6.74
N MET A 119 -0.92 -6.83 5.79
CA MET A 119 0.49 -7.17 5.88
C MET A 119 1.35 -5.92 5.89
N PRO A 120 2.19 -5.72 6.93
CA PRO A 120 3.20 -4.69 6.87
C PRO A 120 4.30 -5.10 5.89
N PHE A 121 4.90 -4.12 5.23
CA PHE A 121 6.10 -4.27 4.43
C PHE A 121 7.08 -3.15 4.73
N LYS A 122 8.37 -3.50 4.79
CA LYS A 122 9.46 -2.61 5.16
C LYS A 122 10.40 -2.41 3.99
N PHE A 123 10.79 -1.16 3.75
CA PHE A 123 11.74 -0.80 2.71
C PHE A 123 12.54 0.43 3.15
N GLY A 124 13.84 0.45 2.85
CA GLY A 124 14.75 1.46 3.39
C GLY A 124 14.58 1.62 4.91
N HIS A 125 14.20 2.82 5.34
CA HIS A 125 13.88 3.14 6.74
C HIS A 125 12.38 3.26 7.02
N ASP A 126 11.55 3.09 5.99
CA ASP A 126 10.11 3.29 6.03
C ASP A 126 9.38 1.96 6.20
N THR A 127 8.11 2.04 6.60
CA THR A 127 7.23 0.89 6.74
C THR A 127 5.84 1.30 6.27
N ALA A 128 5.21 0.43 5.50
CA ALA A 128 3.85 0.63 5.04
C ALA A 128 3.05 -0.64 5.28
N VAL A 129 1.73 -0.55 5.13
CA VAL A 129 0.82 -1.68 5.26
C VAL A 129 0.06 -1.82 3.95
N LEU A 130 0.02 -3.04 3.43
CA LEU A 130 -0.86 -3.43 2.34
C LEU A 130 -2.02 -4.23 2.94
N ALA A 131 -3.23 -3.72 2.73
CA ALA A 131 -4.47 -4.37 3.12
C ALA A 131 -5.29 -4.73 1.88
N SER A 132 -5.80 -5.95 1.84
CA SER A 132 -6.62 -6.44 0.73
C SER A 132 -7.72 -7.37 1.22
N LYS A 133 -8.82 -7.37 0.48
CA LYS A 133 -9.92 -8.33 0.69
C LYS A 133 -9.68 -9.65 -0.02
N LYS A 134 -8.76 -9.69 -0.99
CA LYS A 134 -8.60 -10.83 -1.91
C LYS A 134 -7.16 -11.18 -2.24
N TYR A 135 -6.31 -10.19 -2.52
CA TYR A 135 -4.98 -10.42 -3.09
C TYR A 135 -3.91 -10.46 -2.01
N HIS A 136 -3.15 -11.55 -1.96
CA HIS A 136 -2.00 -11.69 -1.09
C HIS A 136 -0.76 -11.08 -1.74
N PRO A 137 -0.07 -10.12 -1.09
CA PRO A 137 1.01 -9.36 -1.72
C PRO A 137 2.15 -10.23 -2.26
N THR A 138 2.49 -11.32 -1.56
CA THR A 138 3.56 -12.21 -2.02
C THR A 138 3.09 -13.40 -2.86
N ALA A 139 1.80 -13.73 -2.88
CA ALA A 139 1.33 -14.94 -3.58
C ALA A 139 0.59 -14.60 -4.87
N ASP A 140 -0.06 -13.43 -4.91
CA ASP A 140 -0.80 -12.91 -6.06
C ASP A 140 -0.04 -11.81 -6.82
N ILE A 141 1.26 -11.64 -6.56
CA ILE A 141 2.09 -10.71 -7.34
C ILE A 141 2.02 -11.04 -8.83
N VAL A 142 1.79 -10.03 -9.64
CA VAL A 142 1.77 -10.12 -11.10
C VAL A 142 3.19 -10.00 -11.61
N LEU A 143 3.90 -11.13 -11.67
CA LEU A 143 5.32 -11.20 -12.06
C LEU A 143 5.60 -10.53 -13.41
N GLN A 144 4.73 -10.76 -14.40
CA GLN A 144 4.86 -10.10 -15.70
C GLN A 144 4.85 -8.56 -15.57
N ARG A 145 4.06 -8.00 -14.66
CA ARG A 145 4.04 -6.54 -14.45
C ARG A 145 5.29 -6.09 -13.70
N SER A 146 5.67 -6.77 -12.63
CA SER A 146 6.83 -6.36 -11.83
C SER A 146 8.15 -6.49 -12.58
N ASP A 147 8.31 -7.53 -13.41
CA ASP A 147 9.54 -7.79 -14.18
C ASP A 147 9.69 -6.89 -15.42
N LEU A 148 8.60 -6.31 -15.92
CA LEU A 148 8.62 -5.42 -17.08
C LEU A 148 8.79 -3.94 -16.72
N LEU A 149 8.81 -3.59 -15.44
CA LEU A 149 9.11 -2.22 -15.01
C LEU A 149 10.59 -1.92 -15.26
N ASP A 150 10.87 -0.83 -15.96
CA ASP A 150 12.19 -0.33 -16.27
C ASP A 150 12.52 0.95 -15.49
N ASP A 151 13.78 1.38 -15.57
CA ASP A 151 14.29 2.60 -14.93
C ASP A 151 13.93 2.70 -13.43
N LEU A 152 14.18 1.62 -12.68
CA LEU A 152 14.01 1.54 -11.23
C LEU A 152 15.36 1.57 -10.52
N GLU A 153 15.44 2.25 -9.39
CA GLU A 153 16.64 2.34 -8.55
C GLU A 153 16.57 1.44 -7.30
N TYR A 154 15.36 1.03 -6.88
CA TYR A 154 15.15 0.30 -5.63
C TYR A 154 14.23 -0.92 -5.79
N TYR A 155 13.05 -0.75 -6.39
CA TYR A 155 12.07 -1.80 -6.53
C TYR A 155 12.56 -2.87 -7.52
N SER A 156 12.33 -4.12 -7.14
CA SER A 156 12.43 -5.31 -7.97
C SER A 156 11.45 -6.33 -7.41
N THR A 157 11.13 -7.36 -8.19
CA THR A 157 10.31 -8.48 -7.74
C THR A 157 10.87 -9.13 -6.46
N GLU A 158 12.19 -9.28 -6.37
CA GLU A 158 12.88 -9.82 -5.20
C GLU A 158 12.78 -8.89 -3.98
N ILE A 159 12.97 -7.58 -4.17
CA ILE A 159 12.80 -6.59 -3.10
C ILE A 159 11.35 -6.54 -2.62
N HIS A 160 10.38 -6.67 -3.53
CA HIS A 160 8.98 -6.79 -3.17
C HIS A 160 8.79 -7.94 -2.16
N HIS A 161 9.18 -9.17 -2.52
CA HIS A 161 9.04 -10.31 -1.62
C HIS A 161 9.80 -10.11 -0.31
N ALA A 162 11.04 -9.63 -0.39
CA ALA A 162 11.89 -9.41 0.79
C ALA A 162 11.30 -8.36 1.74
N SER A 163 10.55 -7.37 1.24
CA SER A 163 9.94 -6.32 2.06
C SER A 163 8.90 -6.85 3.06
N PHE A 164 8.31 -8.03 2.81
CA PHE A 164 7.37 -8.69 3.72
C PHE A 164 8.07 -9.62 4.74
N VAL A 165 9.40 -9.74 4.69
CA VAL A 165 10.17 -10.58 5.61
C VAL A 165 10.65 -9.76 6.80
N PHE A 166 10.22 -10.15 8.00
CA PHE A 166 10.56 -9.47 9.25
C PHE A 166 11.49 -10.32 10.13
N PRO A 167 12.37 -9.70 10.94
CA PRO A 167 13.14 -10.41 11.96
C PRO A 167 12.24 -11.23 12.89
N ALA A 168 12.74 -12.39 13.36
CA ALA A 168 11.93 -13.35 14.13
C ALA A 168 11.19 -12.75 15.34
N ALA A 169 11.81 -11.80 16.05
CA ALA A 169 11.18 -11.11 17.17
C ALA A 169 9.99 -10.24 16.74
N GLN A 170 10.15 -9.45 15.68
CA GLN A 170 9.09 -8.59 15.12
C GLN A 170 7.98 -9.46 14.52
N HIS A 171 8.37 -10.50 13.79
CA HIS A 171 7.44 -11.50 13.25
C HIS A 171 6.57 -12.11 14.36
N LYS A 172 7.17 -12.51 15.48
CA LYS A 172 6.45 -13.06 16.64
C LYS A 172 5.51 -12.02 17.27
N ALA A 173 5.95 -10.77 17.39
CA ALA A 173 5.16 -9.69 17.99
C ALA A 173 3.97 -9.25 17.13
N LEU A 174 4.06 -9.41 15.81
CA LEU A 174 3.00 -9.10 14.84
C LEU A 174 2.10 -10.31 14.55
N ASN A 175 2.44 -11.50 15.05
CA ASN A 175 1.66 -12.71 14.82
C ASN A 175 0.28 -12.60 15.47
N GLY A 176 -0.78 -12.93 14.73
CA GLY A 176 -2.16 -12.77 15.17
C GLY A 176 -2.73 -11.35 15.03
N ILE A 177 -1.88 -10.36 14.76
CA ILE A 177 -2.28 -8.97 14.45
C ILE A 177 -2.25 -8.76 12.94
N ALA A 178 -1.11 -9.05 12.30
CA ALA A 178 -1.01 -9.05 10.85
C ALA A 178 -1.81 -10.23 10.29
N LYS A 179 -2.71 -9.96 9.35
CA LYS A 179 -3.48 -10.99 8.65
C LYS A 179 -2.78 -11.35 7.35
N ARG A 180 -2.44 -12.62 7.20
CA ARG A 180 -1.68 -13.18 6.08
C ARG A 180 -2.50 -14.30 5.48
#